data_AF-A0A1S8KJ12-F1
#
_entry.id   AF-A0A1S8KJ12-F1
#
_cell.length_a   1.000
_cell.length_b   1.000
_cell.length_c   1.000
_cell.angle_alpha   90.00
_cell.angle_beta   90.00
_cell.angle_gamma   90.00
#
_symmetry.space_group_name_H-M   'P 1'
#
loop_
_entity.id
_entity.type
_entity.pdbx_description
1 polymer ?
#
loop_
_entity_poly.entity_id
_entity_poly.type
_entity_poly.pdbx_seq_one_letter_code
_entity_poly.pdbx_strand_id
1 'polypeptide(L)'
;GRLTIWKVPCKKSFFQKEIQKMTKNLLNDFGKIDQTKPKAWTWGEYLFVNHGLTGIRGEAKRGYPCVFDRGLPYYQAYQGSQQDKMIDTLLFLSMEVEDTNLIKRSNNRHVFEEYQLLIRPYFELGGVKTIQGKKYLDYLNQQFKKKNWSIGGSADLLILTIFLDKIMDKGWLC
;
A
#
# COMPACT_ATOMS: atom_id res chain seq x y z
N GLY A 1 -2.33 30.01 9.25
CA GLY A 1 -2.05 28.90 10.18
C GLY A 1 -1.18 29.42 11.30
N ARG A 2 -1.46 29.05 12.55
CA ARG A 2 -0.55 29.37 13.67
C ARG A 2 0.46 28.22 13.76
N LEU A 3 1.74 28.52 13.58
CA LEU A 3 2.80 27.54 13.79
C LEU A 3 2.98 27.39 15.30
N THR A 4 2.75 26.18 15.82
CA THR A 4 2.93 25.87 17.24
C THR A 4 3.96 24.77 17.41
N ILE A 5 4.87 24.95 18.35
CA ILE A 5 5.77 23.89 18.80
C ILE A 5 4.92 22.84 19.52
N TRP A 6 4.97 21.59 19.04
CA TRP A 6 4.25 20.48 19.64
C TRP A 6 4.89 20.15 20.98
N LYS A 7 4.12 20.29 22.07
CA LYS A 7 4.57 19.94 23.44
C LYS A 7 4.25 18.49 23.82
N VAL A 8 3.32 17.86 23.10
CA VAL A 8 2.82 16.50 23.36
C VAL A 8 2.82 15.73 22.05
N PRO A 9 3.22 14.43 22.04
CA PRO A 9 3.13 13.58 20.86
C PRO A 9 1.71 13.56 20.29
N CYS A 10 1.60 13.52 18.95
CA CYS A 10 0.33 13.39 18.28
C CYS A 10 -0.24 11.98 18.50
N LYS A 11 -1.51 11.84 18.87
CA LYS A 11 -2.15 10.51 18.93
C LYS A 11 -2.41 9.98 17.51
N LYS A 12 -2.16 8.69 17.25
CA LYS A 12 -2.49 8.02 15.97
C LYS A 12 -3.90 8.33 15.49
N SER A 13 -4.89 8.23 16.39
CA SER A 13 -6.29 8.50 16.07
C SER A 13 -6.57 9.95 15.68
N PHE A 14 -5.83 10.91 16.25
CA PHE A 14 -5.92 12.31 15.83
C PHE A 14 -5.25 12.51 14.47
N PHE A 15 -4.06 11.94 14.27
CA PHE A 15 -3.34 12.00 13.00
C PHE A 15 -4.16 11.43 11.84
N GLN A 16 -4.79 10.26 12.01
CA GLN A 16 -5.68 9.67 11.02
C GLN A 16 -6.90 10.56 10.73
N LYS A 17 -7.51 11.17 11.76
CA LYS A 17 -8.62 12.12 11.58
C LYS A 17 -8.20 13.35 10.77
N GLU A 18 -7.00 13.89 11.00
CA GLU A 18 -6.50 15.02 10.21
C GLU A 18 -6.23 14.63 8.76
N ILE A 19 -5.66 13.44 8.51
CA ILE A 19 -5.55 12.91 7.15
C ILE A 19 -6.93 12.84 6.49
N GLN A 20 -7.92 12.22 7.13
CA GLN A 20 -9.29 12.11 6.61
C GLN A 20 -9.92 13.47 6.30
N LYS A 21 -9.69 14.48 7.15
CA LYS A 21 -10.17 15.85 6.91
C LYS A 21 -9.51 16.49 5.69
N MET A 22 -8.20 16.33 5.56
CA MET A 22 -7.42 16.86 4.43
C MET A 22 -7.80 16.16 3.11
N THR A 23 -8.10 14.87 3.16
CA THR A 23 -8.40 14.03 1.99
C THR A 23 -9.90 13.81 1.76
N LYS A 24 -10.78 14.48 2.50
CA LYS A 24 -12.24 14.29 2.43
C LYS A 24 -12.82 14.40 1.01
N ASN A 25 -12.25 15.29 0.20
CA ASN A 25 -12.66 15.58 -1.16
C ASN A 25 -11.79 14.88 -2.22
N LEU A 26 -10.82 14.06 -1.82
CA LEU A 26 -9.84 13.43 -2.72
C LEU A 26 -10.51 12.53 -3.77
N LEU A 27 -11.67 11.96 -3.46
CA LEU A 27 -12.46 11.15 -4.40
C LEU A 27 -13.43 11.99 -5.26
N ASN A 28 -13.65 13.27 -4.93
CA ASN A 28 -14.54 14.13 -5.71
C ASN A 28 -13.98 14.42 -7.10
N ASP A 29 -12.67 14.29 -7.28
CA ASP A 29 -12.02 14.38 -8.59
C ASP A 29 -12.59 13.33 -9.56
N PHE A 30 -12.95 12.15 -9.05
CA PHE A 30 -13.60 11.14 -9.87
C PHE A 30 -15.03 11.54 -10.29
N GLY A 31 -15.71 12.40 -9.53
CA GLY A 31 -17.01 12.96 -9.91
C GLY A 31 -16.95 13.97 -11.05
N LYS A 32 -15.75 14.44 -11.42
CA LYS A 32 -15.51 15.39 -12.51
C LYS A 32 -15.02 14.73 -13.79
N ILE A 33 -14.98 13.39 -13.83
CA ILE A 33 -14.54 12.65 -15.01
C ILE A 33 -15.52 12.92 -16.16
N ASP A 34 -14.99 13.45 -17.27
CA ASP A 34 -15.75 13.60 -18.51
C ASP A 34 -16.02 12.21 -19.10
N GLN A 35 -17.24 11.71 -18.90
CA GLN A 35 -17.62 10.38 -19.34
C GLN A 35 -17.70 10.25 -20.88
N THR A 36 -17.74 11.38 -21.59
CA THR A 36 -17.82 11.41 -23.06
C THR A 36 -16.46 11.19 -23.73
N LYS A 37 -15.36 11.22 -22.96
CA LYS A 37 -13.99 11.07 -23.46
C LYS A 37 -13.19 9.98 -22.73
N PRO A 38 -13.60 8.70 -22.82
CA PRO A 38 -12.94 7.60 -22.11
C PRO A 38 -11.46 7.41 -22.48
N LYS A 39 -11.05 7.82 -23.69
CA LYS A 39 -9.64 7.79 -24.12
C LYS A 39 -8.74 8.78 -23.38
N ALA A 40 -9.31 9.79 -22.71
CA ALA A 40 -8.58 10.79 -21.93
C ALA A 40 -8.46 10.43 -20.44
N TRP A 41 -9.14 9.37 -19.99
CA TRP A 41 -9.10 8.98 -18.58
C TRP A 41 -7.71 8.51 -18.19
N THR A 42 -7.26 8.98 -17.03
CA THR A 42 -6.20 8.32 -16.30
C THR A 42 -6.64 6.90 -15.93
N TRP A 43 -5.68 6.01 -15.72
CA TRP A 43 -5.99 4.65 -15.30
C TRP A 43 -6.73 4.58 -13.96
N GLY A 44 -6.45 5.51 -13.03
CA GLY A 44 -7.19 5.58 -11.77
C GLY A 44 -8.66 5.92 -11.99
N GLU A 45 -8.95 6.83 -12.92
CA GLU A 45 -10.33 7.18 -13.32
C GLU A 45 -11.03 6.01 -14.01
N TYR A 46 -10.34 5.32 -14.92
CA TYR A 46 -10.87 4.11 -15.56
C TYR A 46 -11.26 3.04 -14.54
N LEU A 47 -10.36 2.74 -13.58
CA LEU A 47 -10.63 1.73 -12.55
C LEU A 47 -11.74 2.15 -11.58
N PHE A 48 -11.83 3.45 -11.28
CA PHE A 48 -12.92 3.96 -10.45
C PHE A 48 -14.27 3.87 -11.17
N VAL A 49 -14.37 4.36 -12.41
CA VAL A 49 -15.63 4.40 -13.16
C VAL A 49 -16.13 2.99 -13.47
N ASN A 50 -15.26 2.10 -13.92
CA ASN A 50 -15.69 0.77 -14.38
C ASN A 50 -15.79 -0.26 -13.26
N HIS A 51 -15.10 -0.05 -12.13
CA HIS A 51 -14.96 -1.08 -11.09
C HIS A 51 -15.11 -0.57 -9.66
N GLY A 52 -15.38 0.73 -9.44
CA GLY A 52 -15.50 1.32 -8.11
C GLY A 52 -14.20 1.35 -7.31
N LEU A 53 -13.06 1.03 -7.93
CA LEU A 53 -11.78 0.93 -7.24
C LEU A 53 -11.17 2.31 -7.02
N THR A 54 -10.94 2.65 -5.76
CA THR A 54 -10.36 3.94 -5.36
C THR A 54 -8.84 3.90 -5.17
N GLY A 55 -8.24 2.71 -5.06
CA GLY A 55 -6.81 2.51 -4.82
C GLY A 55 -6.28 3.26 -3.59
N ILE A 56 -5.03 3.74 -3.67
CA ILE A 56 -4.34 4.48 -2.59
C ILE A 56 -5.09 5.76 -2.17
N ARG A 57 -5.87 6.38 -3.06
CA ARG A 57 -6.71 7.53 -2.73
C ARG A 57 -7.83 7.15 -1.75
N GLY A 58 -8.38 5.95 -1.90
CA GLY A 58 -9.35 5.39 -0.96
C GLY A 58 -8.76 5.14 0.42
N GLU A 59 -7.55 4.55 0.47
CA GLU A 59 -6.80 4.40 1.71
C GLU A 59 -6.56 5.77 2.37
N ALA A 60 -6.09 6.76 1.61
CA ALA A 60 -5.86 8.12 2.11
C ALA A 60 -7.14 8.76 2.64
N LYS A 61 -8.28 8.62 1.94
CA LYS A 61 -9.59 9.12 2.41
C LYS A 61 -10.01 8.47 3.73
N ARG A 62 -9.68 7.19 3.94
CA ARG A 62 -9.96 6.47 5.19
C ARG A 62 -8.92 6.70 6.29
N GLY A 63 -7.84 7.44 6.03
CA GLY A 63 -6.76 7.64 7.00
C GLY A 63 -5.78 6.45 7.09
N TYR A 64 -5.57 5.75 5.98
CA TYR A 64 -4.64 4.63 5.80
C TYR A 64 -4.80 3.47 6.81
N PRO A 65 -6.02 2.90 6.97
CA PRO A 65 -6.23 1.78 7.89
C PRO A 65 -5.28 0.60 7.63
N CYS A 66 -4.96 0.28 6.36
CA CYS A 66 -4.01 -0.80 6.08
C CYS A 66 -2.62 -0.52 6.70
N VAL A 67 -2.15 0.73 6.65
CA VAL A 67 -0.86 1.11 7.24
C VAL A 67 -0.91 1.04 8.77
N PHE A 68 -1.94 1.63 9.39
CA PHE A 68 -2.02 1.71 10.85
C PHE A 68 -2.35 0.38 11.52
N ASP A 69 -3.25 -0.40 10.94
CA ASP A 69 -3.82 -1.59 11.59
C ASP A 69 -3.07 -2.87 11.20
N ARG A 70 -2.35 -2.87 10.07
CA ARG A 70 -1.67 -4.06 9.53
C ARG A 70 -0.19 -3.82 9.29
N GLY A 71 0.15 -2.79 8.50
CA GLY A 71 1.53 -2.49 8.07
C GLY A 71 2.47 -2.20 9.23
N LEU A 72 2.13 -1.23 10.08
CA LEU A 72 2.93 -0.82 11.23
C LEU A 72 3.14 -1.98 12.22
N PRO A 73 2.09 -2.69 12.69
CA PRO A 73 2.27 -3.86 13.55
C PRO A 73 3.18 -4.93 12.95
N TYR A 74 3.01 -5.25 11.66
CA TYR A 74 3.85 -6.23 10.98
C TYR A 74 5.32 -5.79 10.92
N TYR A 75 5.55 -4.54 10.52
CA TYR A 75 6.88 -3.93 10.38
C TYR A 75 7.63 -3.87 11.72
N GLN A 76 6.93 -3.49 12.79
CA GLN A 76 7.48 -3.34 14.14
C GLN A 76 7.80 -4.68 14.80
N ALA A 77 6.94 -5.69 14.62
CA ALA A 77 7.17 -7.03 15.15
C ALA A 77 8.33 -7.75 14.45
N TYR A 78 8.68 -7.33 13.24
CA TYR A 78 9.67 -8.01 12.41
C TYR A 78 11.09 -7.94 12.98
N GLN A 79 11.67 -9.13 13.20
CA GLN A 79 13.07 -9.32 13.56
C GLN A 79 13.91 -9.73 12.34
N GLY A 80 15.02 -9.04 12.08
CA GLY A 80 15.90 -9.29 10.94
C GLY A 80 16.59 -8.02 10.46
N SER A 81 17.24 -8.09 9.30
CA SER A 81 17.85 -6.90 8.70
C SER A 81 16.79 -5.89 8.26
N GLN A 82 17.18 -4.62 8.15
CA GLN A 82 16.30 -3.56 7.66
C GLN A 82 15.77 -3.86 6.24
N GLN A 83 16.62 -4.43 5.39
CA GLN A 83 16.26 -4.79 4.03
C GLN A 83 15.23 -5.93 4.01
N ASP A 84 15.46 -6.98 4.81
CA ASP A 84 14.55 -8.11 4.92
C ASP A 84 13.17 -7.67 5.42
N LYS A 85 13.14 -6.83 6.45
CA LYS A 85 11.93 -6.22 7.00
C LYS A 85 11.13 -5.47 5.93
N MET A 86 11.80 -4.69 5.10
CA MET A 86 11.15 -3.91 4.02
C MET A 86 10.56 -4.82 2.93
N ILE A 87 11.29 -5.87 2.54
CA ILE A 87 10.81 -6.83 1.52
C ILE A 87 9.58 -7.59 2.03
N ASP A 88 9.67 -8.19 3.22
CA ASP A 88 8.57 -8.96 3.78
C ASP A 88 7.35 -8.07 4.04
N THR A 89 7.55 -6.82 4.50
CA THR A 89 6.46 -5.87 4.71
C THR A 89 5.82 -5.42 3.40
N LEU A 90 6.60 -5.23 2.33
CA LEU A 90 6.06 -4.91 1.01
C LEU A 90 5.10 -5.99 0.51
N LEU A 91 5.55 -7.25 0.56
CA LEU A 91 4.76 -8.39 0.11
C LEU A 91 3.58 -8.67 1.05
N PHE A 92 3.69 -8.32 2.33
CA PHE A 92 2.58 -8.42 3.27
C PHE A 92 1.51 -7.39 2.92
N LEU A 93 1.88 -6.11 2.78
CA LEU A 93 0.95 -5.03 2.42
C LEU A 93 0.27 -5.27 1.06
N SER A 94 0.99 -5.84 0.09
CA SER A 94 0.42 -6.15 -1.23
C SER A 94 -0.60 -7.28 -1.21
N MET A 95 -0.70 -8.04 -0.13
CA MET A 95 -1.74 -9.05 0.07
C MET A 95 -3.01 -8.49 0.71
N GLU A 96 -2.94 -7.30 1.32
CA GLU A 96 -4.02 -6.68 2.09
C GLU A 96 -4.86 -5.70 1.27
N VAL A 97 -4.31 -5.14 0.18
CA VAL A 97 -4.98 -4.13 -0.64
C VAL A 97 -4.86 -4.49 -2.12
N GLU A 98 -5.98 -4.40 -2.85
CA GLU A 98 -5.99 -4.54 -4.31
C GLU A 98 -5.19 -3.40 -4.97
N ASP A 99 -3.98 -3.71 -5.40
CA ASP A 99 -3.08 -2.73 -6.02
C ASP A 99 -3.56 -2.36 -7.44
N THR A 100 -3.97 -1.11 -7.62
CA THR A 100 -4.43 -0.61 -8.91
C THR A 100 -3.34 -0.63 -10.00
N ASN A 101 -2.05 -0.55 -9.64
CA ASN A 101 -0.96 -0.72 -10.61
C ASN A 101 -0.85 -2.16 -11.09
N LEU A 102 -1.10 -3.15 -10.22
CA LEU A 102 -1.12 -4.55 -10.60
C LEU A 102 -2.26 -4.84 -11.58
N ILE A 103 -3.47 -4.38 -11.26
CA ILE A 103 -4.66 -4.52 -12.13
C ILE A 103 -4.41 -3.86 -13.48
N LYS A 104 -3.88 -2.63 -13.49
CA LYS A 104 -3.54 -1.90 -14.71
C LYS A 104 -2.55 -2.66 -15.58
N ARG A 105 -1.42 -3.10 -15.02
CA ARG A 105 -0.34 -3.69 -15.83
C ARG A 105 -0.62 -5.12 -16.28
N SER A 106 -1.40 -5.85 -15.50
CA SER A 106 -1.86 -7.20 -15.88
C SER A 106 -2.99 -7.16 -16.91
N ASN A 107 -3.64 -6.01 -17.08
CA ASN A 107 -4.87 -5.86 -17.87
C ASN A 107 -5.96 -6.87 -17.44
N ASN A 108 -5.99 -7.21 -16.15
CA ASN A 108 -6.90 -8.19 -15.58
C ASN A 108 -7.45 -7.69 -14.23
N ARG A 109 -8.77 -7.49 -14.15
CA ARG A 109 -9.46 -7.06 -12.93
C ARG A 109 -9.34 -8.07 -11.79
N HIS A 110 -9.31 -9.35 -12.11
CA HIS A 110 -9.29 -10.47 -11.14
C HIS A 110 -7.88 -10.99 -10.87
N VAL A 111 -6.85 -10.27 -11.32
CA VAL A 111 -5.44 -10.65 -11.12
C VAL A 111 -5.08 -10.85 -9.66
N PHE A 112 -5.81 -10.20 -8.74
CA PHE A 112 -5.51 -10.26 -7.32
C PHE A 112 -5.59 -11.68 -6.75
N GLU A 113 -6.55 -12.50 -7.21
CA GLU A 113 -6.67 -13.90 -6.77
C GLU A 113 -5.44 -14.72 -7.20
N GLU A 114 -5.02 -14.58 -8.45
CA GLU A 114 -3.82 -15.22 -8.98
C GLU A 114 -2.55 -14.73 -8.26
N TYR A 115 -2.48 -13.42 -8.03
CA TYR A 115 -1.38 -12.78 -7.32
C TYR A 115 -1.26 -13.33 -5.88
N GLN A 116 -2.38 -13.41 -5.16
CA GLN A 116 -2.38 -13.93 -3.80
C GLN A 116 -1.94 -15.40 -3.74
N LEU A 117 -2.41 -16.23 -4.68
CA LEU A 117 -1.96 -17.62 -4.79
C LEU A 117 -0.46 -17.73 -5.08
N LEU A 118 0.09 -16.79 -5.86
CA LEU A 118 1.51 -16.75 -6.15
C LEU A 118 2.36 -16.29 -4.94
N ILE A 119 1.85 -15.39 -4.10
CA ILE A 119 2.59 -14.86 -2.94
C ILE A 119 2.51 -15.78 -1.72
N ARG A 120 1.39 -16.47 -1.45
CA ARG A 120 1.23 -17.31 -0.23
C ARG A 120 2.41 -18.27 0.03
N PRO A 121 2.93 -19.02 -0.96
CA PRO A 121 4.04 -19.94 -0.73
C PRO A 121 5.32 -19.25 -0.25
N TYR A 122 5.54 -17.98 -0.60
CA TYR A 122 6.67 -17.21 -0.08
C TYR A 122 6.67 -17.12 1.45
N PHE A 123 5.51 -16.81 2.02
CA PHE A 123 5.35 -16.70 3.47
C PHE A 123 5.34 -18.07 4.14
N GLU A 124 4.76 -19.10 3.52
CA GLU A 124 4.81 -20.49 3.99
C GLU A 124 6.25 -21.02 4.06
N LEU A 125 7.10 -20.60 3.12
CA LEU A 125 8.54 -20.91 3.12
C LEU A 125 9.33 -20.07 4.14
N GLY A 126 8.69 -19.20 4.93
CA GLY A 126 9.32 -18.38 5.97
C GLY A 126 9.85 -17.02 5.50
N GLY A 127 9.38 -16.53 4.35
CA GLY A 127 9.76 -15.23 3.80
C GLY A 127 11.26 -15.12 3.49
N VAL A 128 11.77 -13.90 3.39
CA VAL A 128 13.20 -13.68 3.07
C VAL A 128 14.15 -14.21 4.16
N LYS A 129 13.66 -14.61 5.34
CA LYS A 129 14.50 -15.15 6.43
C LYS A 129 15.08 -16.52 6.14
N THR A 130 14.49 -17.29 5.23
CA THR A 130 14.95 -18.65 4.91
C THR A 130 15.62 -18.72 3.54
N ILE A 131 16.46 -19.73 3.33
CA ILE A 131 17.09 -19.98 2.03
C ILE A 131 16.02 -20.26 0.96
N GLN A 132 14.97 -21.00 1.31
CA GLN A 132 13.87 -21.36 0.44
C GLN A 132 13.05 -20.12 0.05
N GLY A 133 12.73 -19.25 1.01
CA GLY A 133 11.98 -18.03 0.74
C GLY A 133 12.79 -17.01 -0.07
N LYS A 134 14.10 -16.91 0.12
CA LYS A 134 14.98 -16.12 -0.78
C LYS A 134 14.95 -16.64 -2.22
N LYS A 135 15.09 -17.96 -2.41
CA LYS A 135 14.97 -18.57 -3.75
C LYS A 135 13.57 -18.34 -4.36
N TYR A 136 12.53 -18.39 -3.53
CA TYR A 136 11.17 -18.12 -3.98
C TYR A 136 10.96 -16.64 -4.32
N LEU A 137 11.58 -15.71 -3.61
CA LEU A 137 11.59 -14.28 -3.95
C LEU A 137 12.21 -14.04 -5.33
N ASP A 138 13.31 -14.72 -5.65
CA ASP A 138 13.92 -14.64 -6.99
C ASP A 138 12.96 -15.16 -8.07
N TYR A 139 12.24 -16.25 -7.78
CA TYR A 139 11.18 -16.76 -8.64
C TYR A 139 10.03 -15.74 -8.80
N LEU A 140 9.56 -15.12 -7.71
CA LEU A 140 8.54 -14.07 -7.75
C LEU A 140 8.97 -12.89 -8.63
N ASN A 141 10.22 -12.45 -8.49
CA ASN A 141 10.79 -11.38 -9.32
C ASN A 141 10.76 -11.74 -10.80
N GLN A 142 11.07 -13.00 -11.15
CA GLN A 142 10.98 -13.48 -12.54
C GLN A 142 9.52 -13.51 -13.02
N GLN A 143 8.58 -13.97 -12.20
CA GLN A 143 7.16 -13.98 -12.55
C GLN A 143 6.62 -12.57 -12.76
N PHE A 144 6.98 -11.62 -11.89
CA PHE A 144 6.53 -10.24 -12.02
C PHE A 144 7.05 -9.61 -13.30
N LYS A 145 8.32 -9.83 -13.65
CA LYS A 145 8.88 -9.37 -14.93
C LYS A 145 8.15 -10.00 -16.12
N LYS A 146 7.98 -11.33 -16.12
CA LYS A 146 7.31 -12.07 -17.22
C LYS A 146 5.87 -11.62 -17.43
N LYS A 147 5.12 -11.42 -16.34
CA LYS A 147 3.71 -11.03 -16.35
C LYS A 147 3.52 -9.51 -16.41
N ASN A 148 4.62 -8.74 -16.47
CA ASN A 148 4.63 -7.29 -16.42
C ASN A 148 3.97 -6.69 -15.16
N TRP A 149 3.96 -7.42 -14.04
CA TRP A 149 3.31 -7.00 -12.80
C TRP A 149 4.13 -5.96 -12.03
N SER A 150 3.42 -5.05 -11.35
CA SER A 150 4.01 -4.08 -10.44
C SER A 150 3.04 -3.78 -9.31
N ILE A 151 3.57 -3.75 -8.08
CA ILE A 151 2.82 -3.46 -6.85
C ILE A 151 3.18 -2.06 -6.32
N GLY A 152 3.12 -1.07 -7.21
CA GLY A 152 3.51 0.30 -6.88
C GLY A 152 2.64 0.94 -5.79
N GLY A 153 1.33 0.65 -5.76
CA GLY A 153 0.47 1.17 -4.69
C GLY A 153 0.83 0.59 -3.32
N SER A 154 1.28 -0.67 -3.29
CA SER A 154 1.77 -1.34 -2.08
C SER A 154 3.13 -0.78 -1.63
N ALA A 155 3.97 -0.38 -2.59
CA ALA A 155 5.22 0.34 -2.29
C ALA A 155 4.97 1.72 -1.67
N ASP A 156 3.92 2.42 -2.10
CA ASP A 156 3.48 3.67 -1.46
C ASP A 156 3.01 3.43 0.00
N LEU A 157 2.33 2.32 0.27
CA LEU A 157 1.96 1.93 1.64
C LEU A 157 3.20 1.56 2.48
N LEU A 158 4.20 0.91 1.89
CA LEU A 158 5.46 0.59 2.57
C LEU A 158 6.19 1.86 2.99
N ILE A 159 6.34 2.84 2.10
CA ILE A 159 7.08 4.07 2.45
C ILE A 159 6.35 4.85 3.54
N LEU A 160 5.01 4.88 3.53
CA LEU A 160 4.22 5.44 4.63
C LEU A 160 4.43 4.68 5.93
N THR A 161 4.45 3.35 5.89
CA THR A 161 4.73 2.51 7.06
C THR A 161 6.09 2.84 7.67
N ILE A 162 7.15 2.89 6.85
CA ILE A 162 8.52 3.23 7.29
C ILE A 162 8.58 4.65 7.85
N PHE A 163 7.93 5.61 7.19
CA PHE A 163 7.90 6.99 7.66
C PHE A 163 7.23 7.12 9.02
N LEU A 164 6.07 6.47 9.20
CA LEU A 164 5.32 6.49 10.45
C LEU A 164 6.10 5.82 11.58
N ASP A 165 6.73 4.69 11.30
CA ASP A 165 7.60 3.99 12.27
C ASP A 165 8.72 4.92 12.76
N LYS A 166 9.40 5.60 11.85
CA LYS A 166 10.48 6.55 12.19
C LYS A 166 10.02 7.75 13.00
N ILE A 167 8.83 8.29 12.77
CA ILE A 167 8.31 9.41 13.59
C ILE A 167 7.78 8.93 14.94
N MET A 168 7.32 7.68 15.04
CA MET A 168 6.95 7.05 16.30
C MET A 168 8.19 6.81 17.17
N ASP A 169 9.30 6.34 16.58
CA ASP A 169 10.59 6.19 17.27
C ASP A 169 11.12 7.51 17.84
N LYS A 170 10.81 8.64 17.18
CA LYS A 170 11.13 9.99 17.67
C LYS A 170 10.16 10.49 18.75
N GLY A 171 9.13 9.73 19.09
CA GLY A 171 8.08 10.13 20.01
C GLY A 171 7.18 11.25 19.48
N TRP A 172 7.09 11.46 18.16
CA TRP A 172 6.22 12.49 17.59
C TRP A 172 4.79 11.99 17.37
N LEU A 173 4.62 10.67 17.25
CA LEU A 173 3.36 9.98 17.07
C LEU A 173 3.25 8.85 18.11
N CYS A 174 2.14 8.76 18.83
CA CYS A 174 1.86 7.73 19.83
C CYS A 174 0.53 7.01 19.58
#